data_AF-A0A534TBZ4-F1
#
_entry.id   AF-A0A534TBZ4-F1
#
_cell.length_a   1.000
_cell.length_b   1.000
_cell.length_c   1.000
_cell.angle_alpha   90.00
_cell.angle_beta   90.00
_cell.angle_gamma   90.00
#
_symmetry.space_group_name_H-M   'P 1'
#
loop_
_entity.id
_entity.type
_entity.pdbx_description
1 polymer ?
#
loop_
_entity_poly.entity_id
_entity_poly.type
_entity_poly.pdbx_seq_one_letter_code
_entity_poly.pdbx_strand_id
1 'polypeptide(L)'
;MLRWFQRPKLEASFTATHALSDEFARTIEVAGDLTIRNDGSDTDLDDVEMIVIAGFRRIPLEVPGEWRARPVASGAAAAGAVRWSLTLEAPLRAETGELYVSARDHKRKKWEWRLPFVFERR
;
A
#
# COMPACT_ATOMS: atom_id res chain seq x y z
N MET A 1 -15.11 20.36 22.57
CA MET A 1 -13.67 20.72 22.59
C MET A 1 -13.15 20.76 21.17
N LEU A 2 -12.63 21.92 20.73
CA LEU A 2 -12.17 22.17 19.36
C LEU A 2 -11.00 21.23 18.98
N ARG A 3 -11.22 20.31 18.03
CA ARG A 3 -10.17 19.43 17.45
C ARG A 3 -9.33 20.12 16.37
N TRP A 4 -9.35 21.45 16.25
CA TRP A 4 -8.75 22.18 15.12
C TRP A 4 -7.22 22.17 15.09
N PHE A 5 -6.55 21.71 16.16
CA PHE A 5 -5.09 21.61 16.22
C PHE A 5 -4.54 20.18 16.13
N GLN A 6 -5.40 19.16 16.11
CA GLN A 6 -4.90 17.80 15.94
C GLN A 6 -4.36 17.63 14.51
N ARG A 7 -3.24 16.93 14.38
CA ARG A 7 -2.69 16.52 13.08
C ARG A 7 -3.32 15.18 12.69
N PRO A 8 -3.37 14.85 11.40
CA PRO A 8 -3.70 13.49 10.99
C PRO A 8 -2.79 12.49 11.69
N LYS A 9 -3.35 11.34 12.05
CA LYS A 9 -2.58 10.23 12.64
C LYS A 9 -2.96 8.97 11.88
N LEU A 10 -2.14 8.65 10.89
CA LEU A 10 -2.45 7.62 9.92
C LEU A 10 -1.70 6.33 10.23
N GLU A 11 -2.43 5.23 10.23
CA GLU A 11 -1.91 3.87 10.37
C GLU A 11 -2.40 3.07 9.16
N ALA A 12 -1.53 2.27 8.54
CA ALA A 12 -1.91 1.42 7.42
C ALA A 12 -1.73 -0.06 7.76
N SER A 13 -2.57 -0.89 7.15
CA SER A 13 -2.48 -2.34 7.19
C SER A 13 -2.81 -2.89 5.81
N PHE A 14 -2.19 -4.00 5.45
CA PHE A 14 -2.47 -4.73 4.23
C PHE A 14 -2.66 -6.20 4.58
N THR A 15 -3.78 -6.75 4.14
CA THR A 15 -4.05 -8.19 4.27
C THR A 15 -4.02 -8.77 2.88
N ALA A 16 -2.91 -9.46 2.54
CA ALA A 16 -2.80 -10.17 1.28
C ALA A 16 -3.86 -11.29 1.24
N THR A 17 -4.70 -11.27 0.21
CA THR A 17 -5.62 -12.37 -0.10
C THR A 17 -5.05 -13.31 -1.15
N HIS A 18 -4.09 -12.80 -1.94
CA HIS A 18 -3.40 -13.55 -2.97
C HIS A 18 -2.02 -12.93 -3.20
N ALA A 19 -0.96 -13.72 -3.16
CA ALA A 19 0.38 -13.24 -3.49
C ALA A 19 1.15 -14.38 -4.13
N LEU A 20 1.26 -14.39 -5.46
CA LEU A 20 2.00 -15.41 -6.21
C LEU A 20 3.26 -14.82 -6.81
N SER A 21 4.33 -15.62 -6.80
CA SER A 21 5.53 -15.39 -7.60
C SER A 21 5.81 -16.62 -8.43
N ASP A 22 5.74 -16.48 -9.76
CA ASP A 22 6.10 -17.52 -10.72
C ASP A 22 7.49 -17.20 -11.28
N GLU A 23 8.48 -18.01 -10.89
CA GLU A 23 9.87 -17.82 -11.29
C GLU A 23 10.05 -18.03 -12.80
N PHE A 24 9.36 -19.02 -13.37
CA PHE A 24 9.52 -19.44 -14.76
C PHE A 24 8.85 -18.46 -15.72
N ALA A 25 7.62 -18.04 -15.40
CA ALA A 25 6.90 -17.03 -16.15
C ALA A 25 7.44 -15.62 -15.89
N ARG A 26 8.26 -15.42 -14.85
CA ARG A 26 8.72 -14.13 -14.34
C ARG A 26 7.55 -13.21 -14.03
N THR A 27 6.49 -13.76 -13.44
CA THR A 27 5.30 -12.97 -13.11
C THR A 27 5.11 -12.90 -11.60
N ILE A 28 4.54 -11.79 -11.16
CA ILE A 28 3.99 -11.69 -9.82
C ILE A 28 2.53 -11.27 -9.88
N GLU A 29 1.73 -11.84 -9.01
CA GLU A 29 0.37 -11.41 -8.75
C GLU A 29 0.26 -11.06 -7.28
N VAL A 30 -0.23 -9.87 -6.97
CA VAL A 30 -0.45 -9.45 -5.59
C VAL A 30 -1.84 -8.84 -5.50
N ALA A 31 -2.67 -9.35 -4.60
CA ALA A 31 -3.98 -8.84 -4.29
C ALA A 31 -4.23 -8.90 -2.78
N GLY A 32 -5.06 -7.98 -2.30
CA GLY A 32 -5.42 -7.92 -0.90
C GLY A 32 -6.24 -6.70 -0.55
N ASP A 33 -6.51 -6.55 0.73
CA ASP A 33 -7.24 -5.41 1.27
C ASP A 33 -6.25 -4.43 1.92
N LEU A 34 -6.19 -3.22 1.38
CA LEU A 34 -5.45 -2.11 1.96
C LEU A 34 -6.40 -1.28 2.83
N THR A 35 -6.01 -1.03 4.07
CA THR A 35 -6.75 -0.18 5.00
C THR A 35 -5.85 0.90 5.57
N ILE A 36 -6.30 2.16 5.51
CA ILE A 36 -5.66 3.30 6.18
C ILE A 36 -6.63 3.88 7.21
N ARG A 37 -6.25 3.84 8.48
CA ARG A 37 -7.01 4.36 9.63
C ARG A 37 -6.48 5.73 10.03
N ASN A 38 -7.38 6.66 10.33
CA ASN A 38 -7.03 8.00 10.81
C ASN A 38 -7.55 8.23 12.24
N ASP A 39 -6.66 8.19 13.21
CA ASP A 39 -6.96 8.50 14.62
C ASP A 39 -6.81 9.99 14.95
N GLY A 40 -6.40 10.80 13.97
CA GLY A 40 -6.13 12.22 14.11
C GLY A 40 -7.29 13.09 13.61
N SER A 41 -6.97 14.21 12.99
CA SER A 41 -7.92 15.09 12.30
C SER A 41 -8.16 14.66 10.85
N ASP A 42 -9.28 15.08 10.27
CA ASP A 42 -9.64 14.84 8.87
C ASP A 42 -8.48 15.18 7.93
N THR A 43 -8.32 14.38 6.88
CA THR A 43 -7.33 14.64 5.84
C THR A 43 -7.75 14.05 4.51
N ASP A 44 -7.16 14.57 3.45
CA ASP A 44 -7.04 13.88 2.17
C ASP A 44 -5.64 13.27 2.05
N LEU A 45 -5.56 12.11 1.41
CA LEU A 45 -4.32 11.49 0.97
C LEU A 45 -4.08 11.86 -0.48
N ASP A 46 -2.91 12.40 -0.78
CA ASP A 46 -2.43 12.70 -2.13
C ASP A 46 -1.02 12.14 -2.35
N ASP A 47 -0.50 12.27 -3.58
CA ASP A 47 0.83 11.79 -3.99
C ASP A 47 1.10 10.34 -3.56
N VAL A 48 0.10 9.48 -3.73
CA VAL A 48 0.21 8.08 -3.31
C VAL A 48 1.16 7.32 -4.21
N GLU A 49 2.07 6.56 -3.60
CA GLU A 49 2.99 5.65 -4.28
C GLU A 49 2.86 4.26 -3.69
N MET A 50 2.87 3.24 -4.55
CA MET A 50 2.82 1.83 -4.14
C MET A 50 3.95 1.05 -4.81
N ILE A 51 4.68 0.27 -4.03
CA ILE A 51 5.85 -0.49 -4.48
C ILE A 51 5.82 -1.86 -3.80
N VAL A 52 6.01 -2.94 -4.56
CA VAL A 52 6.40 -4.23 -3.97
C VAL A 52 7.90 -4.23 -3.73
N ILE A 53 8.32 -4.45 -2.50
CA ILE A 53 9.71 -4.70 -2.13
C ILE A 53 9.86 -6.20 -1.88
N ALA A 54 10.73 -6.86 -2.65
CA ALA A 54 10.95 -8.30 -2.53
C ALA A 54 12.44 -8.61 -2.75
N GLY A 55 13.11 -9.08 -1.69
CA GLY A 55 14.58 -9.16 -1.66
C GLY A 55 15.22 -7.78 -1.89
N PHE A 56 16.05 -7.65 -2.92
CA PHE A 56 16.68 -6.39 -3.31
C PHE A 56 15.86 -5.59 -4.34
N ARG A 57 14.73 -6.12 -4.81
CA ARG A 57 13.95 -5.51 -5.90
C ARG A 57 12.90 -4.58 -5.35
N ARG A 58 12.74 -3.44 -6.02
CA ARG A 58 11.66 -2.47 -5.81
C ARG A 58 10.86 -2.43 -7.11
N ILE A 59 9.62 -2.86 -7.07
CA ILE A 59 8.76 -3.02 -8.24
C ILE A 59 7.63 -2.00 -8.10
N PRO A 60 7.67 -0.87 -8.84
CA PRO A 60 6.61 0.11 -8.82
C PRO A 60 5.29 -0.51 -9.26
N LEU A 61 4.21 -0.17 -8.56
CA LEU A 61 2.87 -0.62 -8.88
C LEU A 61 2.05 0.54 -9.44
N GLU A 62 1.08 0.22 -10.28
CA GLU A 62 0.05 1.21 -10.63
C GLU A 62 -0.84 1.47 -9.41
N VAL A 63 -1.02 2.74 -9.04
CA VAL A 63 -1.93 3.12 -7.96
C VAL A 63 -3.38 3.08 -8.45
N PRO A 64 -4.26 2.25 -7.85
CA PRO A 64 -5.66 2.21 -8.24
C PRO A 64 -6.32 3.59 -8.08
N GLY A 65 -7.22 3.95 -8.99
CA GLY A 65 -7.77 5.30 -9.08
C GLY A 65 -8.35 5.83 -7.77
N GLU A 66 -9.05 4.99 -7.02
CA GLU A 66 -9.63 5.28 -5.71
C GLU A 66 -8.62 5.63 -4.61
N TRP A 67 -7.34 5.29 -4.80
CA TRP A 67 -6.26 5.59 -3.86
C TRP A 67 -5.41 6.79 -4.28
N ARG A 68 -5.57 7.33 -5.50
CA ARG A 68 -4.75 8.47 -5.98
C ARG A 68 -5.04 9.76 -5.22
N ALA A 69 -6.30 9.97 -4.86
CA ALA A 69 -6.75 11.06 -4.00
C ALA A 69 -7.89 10.52 -3.13
N ARG A 70 -7.64 10.34 -1.82
CA ARG A 70 -8.61 9.66 -0.95
C ARG A 70 -8.84 10.40 0.36
N PRO A 71 -10.08 10.86 0.65
CA PRO A 71 -10.43 11.43 1.94
C PRO A 71 -10.44 10.35 3.03
N VAL A 72 -9.93 10.70 4.21
CA VAL A 72 -9.94 9.86 5.42
C VAL A 72 -10.36 10.70 6.61
N ALA A 73 -11.62 10.57 7.01
CA ALA A 73 -12.19 11.29 8.15
C ALA A 73 -11.55 10.86 9.49
N SER A 74 -11.60 11.76 10.46
CA SER A 74 -11.18 11.56 11.84
C SER A 74 -11.95 10.40 12.47
N GLY A 75 -11.22 9.44 13.04
CA GLY A 75 -11.77 8.22 13.63
C GLY A 75 -12.25 7.18 12.60
N ALA A 76 -12.07 7.41 11.30
CA ALA A 76 -12.51 6.50 10.25
C ALA A 76 -11.37 5.65 9.68
N ALA A 77 -11.75 4.60 8.95
CA ALA A 77 -10.85 3.79 8.15
C ALA A 77 -11.28 3.82 6.69
N ALA A 78 -10.34 4.14 5.80
CA ALA A 78 -10.50 3.98 4.37
C ALA A 78 -9.98 2.58 3.98
N ALA A 79 -10.85 1.74 3.42
CA ALA A 79 -10.50 0.40 2.97
C ALA A 79 -10.80 0.23 1.47
N GLY A 80 -9.99 -0.57 0.79
CA GLY A 80 -10.15 -0.85 -0.64
C GLY A 80 -9.34 -2.06 -1.06
N ALA A 81 -9.93 -2.89 -1.91
CA ALA A 81 -9.24 -4.03 -2.51
C ALA A 81 -8.26 -3.52 -3.57
N VAL A 82 -7.07 -4.10 -3.58
CA VAL A 82 -6.02 -3.79 -4.55
C VAL A 82 -5.59 -5.08 -5.24
N ARG A 83 -5.25 -4.99 -6.52
CA ARG A 83 -4.77 -6.13 -7.31
C ARG A 83 -3.81 -5.68 -8.40
N TRP A 84 -2.71 -6.40 -8.53
CA TRP A 84 -1.70 -6.20 -9.55
C TRP A 84 -1.30 -7.54 -10.15
N SER A 85 -1.01 -7.52 -11.44
CA SER A 85 -0.36 -8.61 -12.17
C SER A 85 0.73 -7.99 -13.01
N LEU A 86 1.98 -8.42 -12.83
CA LEU A 86 3.16 -7.80 -13.43
C LEU A 86 4.07 -8.87 -14.01
N THR A 87 4.62 -8.58 -15.18
CA THR A 87 5.74 -9.34 -15.73
C THR A 87 7.05 -8.63 -15.41
N LEU A 88 8.03 -9.39 -14.95
CA LEU A 88 9.33 -8.93 -14.50
C LEU A 88 10.39 -9.22 -15.57
N GLU A 89 11.39 -8.35 -15.67
CA GLU A 89 12.50 -8.53 -16.61
C GLU A 89 13.35 -9.78 -16.31
N ALA A 90 13.47 -10.10 -15.02
CA ALA A 90 14.19 -11.25 -14.49
C ALA A 90 13.31 -12.02 -13.47
N PRO A 91 13.61 -13.30 -13.22
CA PRO A 91 12.89 -14.09 -12.21
C PRO A 91 12.96 -13.47 -10.81
N LEU A 92 11.92 -13.69 -10.00
CA LEU A 92 11.88 -13.28 -8.60
C LEU A 92 12.00 -14.52 -7.70
N ARG A 93 13.04 -14.54 -6.86
CA ARG A 93 13.31 -15.60 -5.89
C ARG A 93 13.14 -15.06 -4.47
N ALA A 94 11.92 -14.64 -4.13
CA ALA A 94 11.59 -14.12 -2.81
C ALA A 94 10.42 -14.92 -2.22
N GLU A 95 10.53 -15.29 -0.94
CA GLU A 95 9.46 -15.95 -0.18
C GLU A 95 8.54 -14.94 0.50
N THR A 96 9.06 -13.75 0.76
CA THR A 96 8.36 -12.67 1.44
C THR A 96 8.47 -11.40 0.62
N GLY A 97 7.44 -10.56 0.75
CA GLY A 97 7.37 -9.24 0.15
C GLY A 97 6.87 -8.22 1.17
N GLU A 98 7.07 -6.95 0.84
CA GLU A 98 6.44 -5.84 1.54
C GLU A 98 5.73 -4.98 0.51
N LEU A 99 4.48 -4.65 0.78
CA LEU A 99 3.80 -3.56 0.10
C LEU A 99 4.24 -2.27 0.79
N TYR A 100 5.15 -1.55 0.14
CA TYR A 100 5.47 -0.18 0.52
C TYR A 100 4.39 0.74 -0.02
N VAL A 101 3.78 1.52 0.87
CA VAL A 101 2.82 2.56 0.53
C VAL A 101 3.33 3.87 1.09
N SER A 102 3.36 4.92 0.28
CA SER A 102 3.57 6.27 0.77
C SER A 102 2.49 7.20 0.29
N ALA A 103 2.22 8.25 1.05
CA ALA A 103 1.24 9.28 0.74
C ALA A 103 1.64 10.59 1.41
N ARG A 104 1.07 11.70 0.96
CA ARG A 104 1.09 12.98 1.67
C ARG A 104 -0.30 13.27 2.24
N ASP A 105 -0.32 13.97 3.36
CA ASP A 105 -1.55 14.54 3.91
C ASP A 105 -1.73 16.00 3.46
N HIS A 106 -2.90 16.58 3.75
CA HIS A 106 -3.20 17.97 3.43
C HIS A 106 -2.22 19.00 4.05
N LYS A 107 -1.46 18.61 5.09
CA LYS A 107 -0.39 19.42 5.71
C LYS A 107 0.98 19.12 5.10
N ARG A 108 1.01 18.40 3.97
CA ARG A 108 2.19 17.96 3.21
C ARG A 108 3.14 17.04 3.99
N LYS A 109 2.72 16.50 5.13
CA LYS A 109 3.51 15.52 5.86
C LYS A 109 3.51 14.22 5.05
N LYS A 110 4.71 13.67 4.83
CA LYS A 110 4.87 12.35 4.21
C LYS A 110 4.58 11.25 5.22
N TRP A 111 3.82 10.26 4.79
CA TRP A 111 3.54 9.02 5.50
C TRP A 111 4.08 7.86 4.69
N GLU A 112 4.67 6.89 5.36
CA GLU A 112 5.32 5.74 4.74
C GLU A 112 5.04 4.50 5.58
N TRP A 113 4.61 3.44 4.93
CA TRP A 113 4.30 2.16 5.56
C TRP A 113 4.95 1.04 4.77
N ARG A 114 5.47 0.03 5.48
CA ARG A 114 5.97 -1.21 4.91
C ARG A 114 5.11 -2.33 5.45
N LEU A 115 4.30 -2.91 4.59
CA LEU A 115 3.23 -3.82 4.97
C LEU A 115 3.61 -5.23 4.50
N PRO A 116 4.08 -6.11 5.40
CA PRO A 116 4.64 -7.41 5.03
C PRO A 116 3.56 -8.36 4.52
N PHE A 117 3.93 -9.23 3.58
CA PHE A 117 3.14 -10.35 3.11
C PHE A 117 4.06 -11.50 2.69
N VAL A 118 3.48 -12.68 2.47
CA VAL A 118 4.20 -13.90 2.06
C VAL A 118 3.78 -14.26 0.64
N PHE A 119 4.74 -14.63 -0.20
CA PHE A 119 4.45 -15.18 -1.52
C PHE A 119 4.19 -16.68 -1.42
N GLU A 120 3.13 -17.11 -2.06
CA GLU A 120 2.96 -18.48 -2.50
C GLU A 120 3.85 -18.69 -3.74
N ARG A 121 4.73 -19.69 -3.67
CA ARG A 121 5.61 -20.05 -4.78
C ARG A 121 4.88 -21.00 -5.73
N ARG A 122 5.02 -20.75 -7.03
CA ARG A 122 4.50 -21.61 -8.09
C ARG A 122 5.59 -22.06 -9.04
#